data_AF-A0A139SK39-F1
#
_entry.id   AF-A0A139SK39-F1
#
_cell.length_a   1.000
_cell.length_b   1.000
_cell.length_c   1.000
_cell.angle_alpha   90.00
_cell.angle_beta   90.00
_cell.angle_gamma   90.00
#
_symmetry.space_group_name_H-M   'P 1'
#
loop_
_entity.id
_entity.type
_entity.pdbx_description
1 polymer ?
#
loop_
_entity_poly.entity_id
_entity_poly.type
_entity_poly.pdbx_seq_one_letter_code
_entity_poly.pdbx_strand_id
1 'polypeptide(L)'
;MSSPASSAATAEHKPFSLVEILIVLIIIALMAAMSLPIFAWLRNSAREKAVLENLRKLDVAAQQYYLEQGSNTAPYEALVGPEKYIDRLKSVAGEDYSTLVFDSAAPELSISAPKIKGGKVITLRRASAPDKP
;
A
#
# COMPACT_ATOMS: atom_id res chain seq x y z
N MET A 1 -3.16 -8.03 78.97
CA MET A 1 -3.73 -7.41 77.75
C MET A 1 -2.59 -7.28 76.74
N SER A 2 -2.45 -8.29 75.88
CA SER A 2 -1.40 -8.39 74.85
C SER A 2 -2.06 -8.14 73.49
N SER A 3 -1.76 -7.00 72.87
CA SER A 3 -2.07 -6.78 71.45
C SER A 3 -0.82 -7.08 70.63
N PRO A 4 -0.89 -7.93 69.59
CA PRO A 4 0.18 -8.03 68.61
C PRO A 4 0.04 -6.88 67.60
N ALA A 5 1.13 -6.15 67.36
CA ALA A 5 1.16 -5.14 66.32
C ALA A 5 1.11 -5.82 64.94
N SER A 6 0.17 -5.36 64.10
CA SER A 6 -0.02 -5.78 62.72
C SER A 6 1.23 -5.46 61.89
N SER A 7 1.88 -6.50 61.36
CA SER A 7 2.99 -6.38 60.42
C SER A 7 2.45 -5.90 59.07
N ALA A 8 2.54 -4.59 58.82
CA ALA A 8 2.29 -4.02 57.50
C ALA A 8 3.47 -4.40 56.59
N ALA A 9 3.26 -5.37 55.71
CA ALA A 9 4.23 -5.74 54.67
C ALA A 9 4.45 -4.56 53.72
N THR A 10 5.50 -3.79 53.95
CA THR A 10 6.00 -2.79 53.01
C THR A 10 6.51 -3.51 51.77
N ALA A 11 5.87 -3.29 50.63
CA ALA A 11 6.35 -3.80 49.35
C ALA A 11 7.74 -3.17 49.06
N GLU A 12 8.80 -3.93 49.25
CA GLU A 12 10.16 -3.50 48.91
C GLU A 12 10.26 -3.31 47.39
N HIS A 13 10.48 -2.07 46.97
CA HIS A 13 10.87 -1.76 45.60
C HIS A 13 12.31 -2.20 45.37
N LYS A 14 12.48 -3.36 44.73
CA LYS A 14 13.79 -3.87 44.32
C LYS A 14 14.36 -2.98 43.19
N PRO A 15 15.55 -2.38 43.36
CA PRO A 15 16.18 -1.60 42.30
C PRO A 15 16.57 -2.51 41.12
N PHE A 16 16.30 -2.06 39.90
CA PHE A 16 16.67 -2.77 38.66
C PHE A 16 18.19 -2.92 38.54
N SER A 17 18.65 -4.10 38.13
CA SER A 17 20.06 -4.34 37.85
C SER A 17 20.47 -3.74 36.50
N LEU A 18 21.66 -3.11 36.44
CA LEU A 18 22.25 -2.64 35.17
C LEU A 18 22.43 -3.78 34.16
N VAL A 19 22.71 -4.99 34.64
CA VAL A 19 22.89 -6.19 33.81
C VAL A 19 21.57 -6.59 33.14
N GLU A 20 20.46 -6.47 33.84
CA GLU A 20 19.12 -6.75 33.31
C GLU A 20 18.79 -5.83 32.14
N ILE A 21 19.05 -4.53 32.30
CA ILE A 21 18.84 -3.54 31.24
C ILE A 21 19.75 -3.82 30.04
N LEU A 22 21.00 -4.20 30.27
CA LEU A 22 21.97 -4.50 29.21
C LEU A 22 21.52 -5.69 28.34
N ILE A 23 21.07 -6.78 28.95
CA ILE A 23 20.61 -7.97 28.22
C ILE A 23 19.37 -7.62 27.37
N VAL A 24 18.43 -6.84 27.91
CA VAL A 24 17.23 -6.42 27.17
C VAL A 24 17.60 -5.58 25.96
N LEU A 25 18.52 -4.62 26.10
CA LEU A 25 18.97 -3.80 24.97
C LEU A 25 19.66 -4.63 23.88
N ILE A 26 20.45 -5.63 24.26
CA ILE A 26 21.09 -6.55 23.31
C ILE A 26 20.03 -7.32 22.52
N ILE A 27 19.02 -7.88 23.19
CA ILE A 27 17.96 -8.63 22.51
C ILE A 27 17.15 -7.71 21.56
N ILE A 28 16.77 -6.51 22.01
CA ILE A 28 16.05 -5.54 21.17
C ILE A 28 16.90 -5.14 19.96
N ALA A 29 18.21 -4.90 20.14
CA ALA A 29 19.12 -4.56 19.05
C ALA A 29 19.24 -5.69 18.01
N LEU A 30 19.34 -6.95 18.46
CA LEU A 30 19.36 -8.12 17.58
C LEU A 30 18.06 -8.27 16.79
N MET A 31 16.90 -8.10 17.44
CA MET A 31 15.60 -8.13 16.76
C MET A 31 15.46 -6.99 15.74
N ALA A 32 15.85 -5.77 16.12
CA ALA A 32 15.78 -4.60 15.25
C ALA A 32 16.70 -4.75 14.03
N ALA A 33 17.90 -5.31 14.19
CA ALA A 33 18.86 -5.52 13.10
C ALA A 33 18.29 -6.38 11.97
N MET A 34 17.52 -7.44 12.30
CA MET A 34 16.85 -8.27 11.29
C MET A 34 15.61 -7.59 10.70
N SER A 35 14.95 -6.71 11.45
CA SER A 35 13.71 -6.04 11.03
C SER A 35 13.94 -4.89 10.05
N LEU A 36 15.00 -4.10 10.22
CA LEU A 36 15.29 -2.94 9.37
C LEU A 36 15.38 -3.24 7.85
N PRO A 37 16.08 -4.30 7.36
CA PRO A 37 16.26 -4.50 5.92
C PRO A 37 14.96 -4.82 5.16
N ILE A 38 13.97 -5.48 5.79
CA ILE A 38 12.75 -5.90 5.10
C ILE A 38 11.80 -4.73 4.78
N PHE A 39 11.87 -3.64 5.54
CA PHE A 39 10.96 -2.50 5.37
C PHE A 39 11.10 -1.81 4.01
N ALA A 40 12.31 -1.73 3.46
CA ALA A 40 12.55 -1.12 2.15
C ALA A 40 11.89 -1.93 1.02
N TRP A 41 12.02 -3.26 1.07
CA TRP A 41 11.36 -4.16 0.12
C TRP A 41 9.84 -4.13 0.29
N LEU A 42 9.35 -4.21 1.52
CA LEU A 42 7.92 -4.18 1.81
C LEU A 42 7.26 -2.91 1.29
N ARG A 43 7.90 -1.75 1.47
CA ARG A 43 7.41 -0.47 0.96
C ARG A 43 7.32 -0.45 -0.56
N ASN A 44 8.31 -1.00 -1.26
CA ASN A 44 8.28 -1.09 -2.72
C ASN A 44 7.19 -2.04 -3.21
N SER A 45 7.07 -3.23 -2.61
CA SER A 45 5.99 -4.17 -2.91
C SER A 45 4.60 -3.57 -2.65
N ALA A 46 4.44 -2.78 -1.58
CA ALA A 46 3.19 -2.08 -1.30
C ALA A 46 2.88 -1.01 -2.35
N ARG A 47 3.90 -0.25 -2.80
CA ARG A 47 3.75 0.73 -3.90
C ARG A 47 3.34 0.04 -5.20
N GLU A 48 3.99 -1.06 -5.57
CA GLU A 48 3.65 -1.82 -6.78
C GLU A 48 2.19 -2.28 -6.78
N LYS A 49 1.74 -2.88 -5.67
CA LYS A 49 0.36 -3.31 -5.50
C LYS A 49 -0.62 -2.13 -5.55
N ALA A 50 -0.29 -1.00 -4.95
CA ALA A 50 -1.14 0.18 -4.96
C ALA A 50 -1.27 0.81 -6.35
N VAL A 51 -0.19 0.84 -7.14
CA VAL A 51 -0.25 1.31 -8.53
C VAL A 51 -1.10 0.38 -9.39
N LEU A 52 -0.92 -0.93 -9.25
CA LEU A 52 -1.76 -1.91 -9.95
C LEU A 52 -3.23 -1.77 -9.57
N GLU A 53 -3.52 -1.51 -8.30
CA GLU A 53 -4.89 -1.28 -7.82
C GLU A 53 -5.48 0.01 -8.41
N ASN A 54 -4.71 1.09 -8.49
CA ASN A 54 -5.13 2.30 -9.18
C ASN A 54 -5.45 2.06 -10.66
N LEU A 55 -4.64 1.25 -11.37
CA LEU A 55 -4.93 0.85 -12.75
C LEU A 55 -6.24 0.06 -12.84
N ARG A 56 -6.51 -0.86 -11.91
CA ARG A 56 -7.78 -1.61 -11.88
C ARG A 56 -8.98 -0.70 -11.65
N LYS A 57 -8.88 0.25 -10.72
CA LYS A 57 -9.95 1.22 -10.48
C LYS A 57 -10.25 2.05 -11.72
N LEU A 58 -9.20 2.52 -12.40
CA LEU A 58 -9.33 3.24 -13.67
C LEU A 58 -9.97 2.37 -14.75
N ASP A 59 -9.57 1.10 -14.87
CA ASP A 59 -10.14 0.20 -15.86
C ASP A 59 -11.63 -0.09 -15.59
N VAL A 60 -12.02 -0.30 -14.33
CA VAL A 60 -13.44 -0.47 -13.96
C VAL A 60 -14.24 0.80 -14.26
N ALA A 61 -13.70 1.98 -13.95
CA ALA A 61 -14.33 3.25 -14.29
C ALA A 61 -14.48 3.42 -15.81
N ALA A 62 -13.46 3.05 -16.58
CA ALA A 62 -13.49 3.09 -18.04
C ALA A 62 -14.56 2.14 -18.60
N GLN A 63 -14.63 0.91 -18.08
CA GLN A 63 -15.66 -0.06 -18.45
C GLN A 63 -17.07 0.48 -18.19
N GLN A 64 -17.29 1.14 -17.05
CA GLN A 64 -18.58 1.74 -16.76
C GLN A 64 -18.91 2.89 -17.74
N TYR A 65 -17.94 3.74 -18.05
CA TYR A 65 -18.10 4.79 -19.06
C TYR A 65 -18.49 4.24 -20.44
N TYR A 66 -17.90 3.11 -20.86
CA TYR A 66 -18.24 2.47 -22.14
C TYR A 66 -19.69 2.01 -22.19
N LEU A 67 -20.19 1.45 -21.09
CA LEU A 67 -21.58 0.99 -20.99
C LEU A 67 -22.57 2.15 -21.00
N GLU A 68 -22.24 3.27 -20.36
CA GLU A 68 -23.12 4.43 -20.25
C GLU A 68 -23.14 5.28 -21.53
N GLN A 69 -21.98 5.48 -22.17
CA GLN A 69 -21.83 6.39 -23.31
C GLN A 69 -21.82 5.67 -24.67
N GLY A 70 -21.77 4.34 -24.68
CA GLY A 70 -21.64 3.56 -25.92
C GLY A 70 -20.32 3.80 -26.67
N SER A 71 -19.32 4.37 -25.99
CA SER A 71 -17.98 4.61 -26.54
C SER A 71 -17.07 3.43 -26.22
N ASN A 72 -16.08 3.16 -27.08
CA ASN A 72 -15.01 2.18 -26.81
C ASN A 72 -13.74 2.84 -26.25
N THR A 73 -13.74 4.16 -26.10
CA THR A 73 -12.59 4.91 -25.60
C THR A 73 -13.03 5.91 -24.55
N ALA A 74 -12.23 6.04 -23.49
CA ALA A 74 -12.46 6.98 -22.39
C ALA A 74 -11.20 7.81 -22.16
N PRO A 75 -11.28 9.16 -22.17
CA PRO A 75 -10.18 10.00 -21.73
C PRO A 75 -10.12 9.99 -20.20
N TYR A 76 -8.92 10.17 -19.63
CA TYR A 76 -8.72 10.22 -18.18
C TYR A 76 -9.66 11.21 -17.47
N GLU A 77 -9.85 12.40 -18.05
CA GLU A 77 -10.68 13.46 -17.47
C GLU A 77 -12.20 13.14 -17.44
N ALA A 78 -12.64 12.16 -18.23
CA ALA A 78 -14.01 11.65 -18.12
C ALA A 78 -14.17 10.68 -16.94
N LEU A 79 -13.07 10.06 -16.50
CA LEU A 79 -13.05 9.02 -15.47
C LEU A 79 -12.74 9.59 -14.07
N VAL A 80 -11.82 10.56 -14.01
CA VAL A 80 -11.30 11.10 -12.76
C VAL A 80 -11.63 12.57 -12.63
N GLY A 81 -12.21 12.96 -11.49
CA GLY A 81 -12.57 14.34 -11.20
C GLY A 81 -13.72 14.42 -10.19
N PRO A 82 -14.05 15.62 -9.70
CA PRO A 82 -15.21 15.81 -8.83
C PRO A 82 -16.48 15.28 -9.52
N GLU A 83 -17.25 14.45 -8.82
CA GLU A 83 -18.51 13.88 -9.31
C GLU A 83 -18.36 12.95 -10.53
N LYS A 84 -17.15 12.44 -10.79
CA LYS A 84 -16.89 11.38 -11.79
C LYS A 84 -16.86 10.01 -11.13
N TYR A 85 -16.59 8.97 -11.92
CA TYR A 85 -16.46 7.59 -11.44
C TYR A 85 -15.40 7.45 -10.35
N ILE A 86 -14.33 8.25 -10.42
CA ILE A 86 -13.29 8.31 -9.39
C ILE A 86 -13.09 9.78 -9.00
N ASP A 87 -13.45 10.13 -7.76
CA ASP A 87 -13.32 11.51 -7.26
C ASP A 87 -11.89 12.04 -7.36
N ARG A 88 -10.93 11.24 -6.88
CA ARG A 88 -9.49 11.55 -6.90
C ARG A 88 -8.66 10.28 -6.94
N LEU A 89 -7.64 10.27 -7.80
CA LEU A 89 -6.64 9.22 -7.84
C LEU A 89 -5.30 9.75 -7.33
N LYS A 90 -4.72 9.09 -6.32
CA LYS A 90 -3.45 9.50 -5.73
C LYS A 90 -2.29 8.75 -6.38
N SER A 91 -1.29 9.48 -6.86
CA SER A 91 -0.01 8.89 -7.29
C SER A 91 0.77 8.38 -6.09
N VAL A 92 1.20 7.11 -6.15
CA VAL A 92 1.86 6.40 -5.04
C VAL A 92 3.37 6.24 -5.27
N ALA A 93 3.77 6.09 -6.54
CA ALA A 93 5.16 5.89 -6.94
C ALA A 93 5.62 6.80 -8.10
N GLY A 94 4.98 7.96 -8.26
CA GLY A 94 5.38 8.96 -9.25
C GLY A 94 4.80 8.71 -10.64
N GLU A 95 3.84 7.79 -10.74
CA GLU A 95 3.01 7.59 -11.91
C GLU A 95 2.29 8.88 -12.32
N ASP A 96 2.10 9.06 -13.62
CA ASP A 96 1.20 10.04 -14.21
C ASP A 96 0.10 9.34 -15.01
N TYR A 97 -1.05 9.16 -14.37
CA TYR A 97 -2.21 8.47 -14.96
C TYR A 97 -2.94 9.29 -16.03
N SER A 98 -2.72 10.61 -16.11
CA SER A 98 -3.42 11.47 -17.07
C SER A 98 -3.04 11.17 -18.53
N THR A 99 -1.85 10.59 -18.72
CA THR A 99 -1.32 10.18 -20.03
C THR A 99 -1.89 8.86 -20.55
N LEU A 100 -2.68 8.14 -19.74
CA LEU A 100 -3.23 6.85 -20.13
C LEU A 100 -4.38 7.01 -21.12
N VAL A 101 -4.33 6.20 -22.17
CA VAL A 101 -5.44 6.05 -23.12
C VAL A 101 -6.20 4.78 -22.74
N PHE A 102 -7.48 4.93 -22.39
CA PHE A 102 -8.35 3.81 -22.09
C PHE A 102 -9.13 3.45 -23.35
N ASP A 103 -8.76 2.34 -23.98
CA ASP A 103 -9.44 1.74 -25.12
C ASP A 103 -9.95 0.36 -24.71
N SER A 104 -11.23 0.03 -24.91
CA SER A 104 -11.79 -1.27 -24.54
C SER A 104 -11.15 -2.46 -25.27
N ALA A 105 -10.55 -2.23 -26.45
CA ALA A 105 -9.89 -3.27 -27.25
C ALA A 105 -8.44 -3.53 -26.84
N ALA A 106 -7.80 -2.61 -26.11
CA ALA A 106 -6.39 -2.80 -25.74
C ALA A 106 -6.24 -3.96 -24.72
N PRO A 107 -5.33 -4.92 -24.93
CA PRO A 107 -5.23 -6.08 -24.04
C PRO A 107 -4.64 -5.74 -22.68
N GLU A 108 -3.90 -4.64 -22.57
CA GLU A 108 -3.15 -4.28 -21.37
C GLU A 108 -3.12 -2.75 -21.15
N LEU A 109 -3.04 -2.33 -19.89
CA LEU A 109 -2.81 -0.95 -19.46
C LEU A 109 -1.47 -0.90 -18.72
N SER A 110 -0.53 -0.09 -19.19
CA SER A 110 0.81 0.00 -18.59
C SER A 110 1.11 1.42 -18.13
N ILE A 111 1.76 1.55 -16.97
CA ILE A 111 2.20 2.83 -16.41
C ILE A 111 3.61 2.72 -15.86
N SER A 112 4.38 3.82 -15.96
CA SER A 112 5.74 3.88 -15.42
C SER A 112 5.74 4.38 -13.97
N ALA A 113 6.40 3.60 -13.11
CA ALA A 113 6.52 3.83 -11.68
C ALA A 113 7.95 4.23 -11.28
N PRO A 114 8.37 5.48 -11.53
CA PRO A 114 9.77 5.89 -11.41
C PRO A 114 10.30 5.85 -9.97
N LYS A 115 9.43 5.97 -8.95
CA LYS A 115 9.84 5.94 -7.53
C LYS A 115 9.90 4.52 -6.96
N ILE A 116 9.64 3.49 -7.76
CA ILE A 116 9.92 2.09 -7.43
C ILE A 116 11.36 1.81 -7.84
N LYS A 117 12.08 1.03 -7.04
CA LYS A 117 13.49 0.72 -7.27
C LYS A 117 13.68 0.20 -8.71
N GLY A 118 14.45 0.94 -9.52
CA GLY A 118 14.75 0.60 -10.91
C GLY A 118 13.79 1.15 -11.97
N GLY A 119 12.81 2.00 -11.61
CA GLY A 119 11.91 2.63 -12.59
C GLY A 119 11.01 1.60 -13.29
N LYS A 120 10.21 0.88 -12.51
CA LYS A 120 9.45 -0.28 -12.98
C LYS A 120 8.24 0.15 -13.81
N VAL A 121 7.97 -0.54 -14.92
CA VAL A 121 6.68 -0.45 -15.62
C VAL A 121 5.73 -1.46 -15.02
N ILE A 122 4.54 -1.00 -14.62
CA ILE A 122 3.49 -1.85 -14.06
C ILE A 122 2.41 -2.00 -15.11
N THR A 123 2.10 -3.24 -15.44
CA THR A 123 1.15 -3.61 -16.47
C THR A 123 -0.04 -4.35 -15.86
N LEU A 124 -1.23 -3.82 -16.07
CA LEU A 124 -2.49 -4.50 -15.85
C LEU A 124 -2.90 -5.18 -17.14
N ARG A 125 -2.88 -6.50 -17.16
CA ARG A 125 -3.43 -7.28 -18.26
C ARG A 125 -4.93 -7.46 -18.08
N ARG A 126 -5.69 -7.09 -19.08
CA ARG A 126 -7.14 -7.29 -19.12
C ARG A 126 -7.43 -8.66 -19.71
N ALA A 127 -8.52 -9.27 -19.26
CA ALA A 127 -9.05 -10.42 -19.97
C ALA A 127 -9.49 -9.92 -21.34
N SER A 128 -8.78 -10.34 -22.40
CA SER A 128 -9.19 -10.06 -23.77
C SER A 128 -10.64 -10.46 -23.93
N ALA A 129 -11.46 -9.59 -24.55
CA ALA A 129 -12.76 -10.02 -25.03
C ALA A 129 -12.58 -11.31 -25.86
N PRO A 130 -13.49 -12.29 -25.74
CA PRO A 130 -13.45 -13.47 -26.58
C PRO A 130 -13.45 -13.02 -28.04
N ASP A 131 -12.54 -13.59 -28.82
CA ASP A 131 -12.45 -13.42 -30.27
C ASP A 131 -13.85 -13.58 -30.86
N LYS A 132 -14.38 -12.51 -31.45
CA LYS A 132 -15.73 -12.54 -31.99
C LYS A 132 -15.70 -13.46 -33.22
N PRO A 133 -16.53 -14.51 -33.29
CA PRO A 133 -16.54 -15.44 -34.42
C PRO A 133 -16.91 -14.76 -35.74
#